data_AF-A0A8C6Z5K8-F1
#
_entry.id   AF-A0A8C6Z5K8-F1
#
_cell.length_a   1.000
_cell.length_b   1.000
_cell.length_c   1.000
_cell.angle_alpha   90.00
_cell.angle_beta   90.00
_cell.angle_gamma   90.00
#
_symmetry.space_group_name_H-M   'P 1'
#
loop_
_entity.id
_entity.type
_entity.pdbx_description
1 polymer ?
#
loop_
_entity_poly.entity_id
_entity_poly.type
_entity_poly.pdbx_seq_one_letter_code
_entity_poly.pdbx_strand_id
1 'polypeptide(L)'
;DRGCWSTWPAFASGQTVLQNPKPCCMAKERKASNKQALLTIPKPRYLEQLESYLRKELQSLDLTKKNSQELKLQPYREIFEFFIDNFKTYKPLLSAIKNEYEVTLAHQKERIRALEPLKATISTVSEQYTQQILALQESERDEVKALKQEKQHLLKVIENMKEEKSSLEIQVDWTHLKKSLAEEYLRYLNEHHARKLLLADMNETHNKQLDLPLHQSEDVVKLTLALKIARQDLTKAQVELNRMIADYGDVVPRRDFESLEKKYSVLLQEVKIHRETAEERDKAFVELQEVQRSCTPRPSWAKCSEVIPGGADRWSSLAEGKTSDQLVDVLLEEIGTGVLRERDVFLGCGKGDNIPVYLRCEGEVKNKKLSKKDVVTILKDVWREKSALEQQVCPIFFLCYLQKKHGEAAAMEWSYTIYENMRVYQSNPVMSTFYNVLTGKVGTSQSPNPRHGSAETRTALREAFPLKRNESIQDLVDASRHRLDSAEDLINYRALFDEDEEGNAEPFVVMLRNQYVSEKQEYVRELGTPLHEEVNVDDLKSAFHAIDPDIDEQTLDIYIGLAFQVGKEQTDQDVLPVETALERLMAGDVRRVGPSPGEESKTECEEGE
;
A
#
# COMPACT_ATOMS: atom_id res chain seq x y z
N ASP A 1 43.13 -52.85 29.65
CA ASP A 1 41.90 -53.19 30.39
C ASP A 1 41.16 -51.91 30.74
N ARG A 2 40.13 -51.55 29.96
CA ARG A 2 38.69 -51.86 30.13
C ARG A 2 38.14 -51.25 31.42
N GLY A 3 37.16 -50.34 31.43
CA GLY A 3 36.33 -49.68 30.40
C GLY A 3 35.24 -48.91 31.18
N CYS A 4 35.06 -47.60 31.02
CA CYS A 4 34.45 -46.82 29.94
C CYS A 4 32.92 -46.59 30.11
N TRP A 5 32.55 -45.29 30.05
CA TRP A 5 31.28 -44.68 29.58
C TRP A 5 30.36 -44.15 30.68
N SER A 6 29.78 -42.95 30.61
CA SER A 6 29.86 -41.83 29.65
C SER A 6 29.08 -40.65 30.27
N THR A 7 29.48 -39.45 29.87
CA THR A 7 29.06 -38.14 30.39
C THR A 7 27.66 -37.72 29.92
N TRP A 8 26.96 -36.97 30.80
CA TRP A 8 25.81 -36.05 30.68
C TRP A 8 25.38 -35.54 29.27
N PRO A 9 24.11 -35.09 29.09
CA PRO A 9 23.70 -33.68 29.37
C PRO A 9 22.34 -33.58 30.13
N ALA A 10 22.09 -32.58 30.98
CA ALA A 10 21.81 -31.17 30.68
C ALA A 10 20.57 -30.95 29.79
N PHE A 11 19.71 -30.04 30.24
CA PHE A 11 18.43 -29.65 29.66
C PHE A 11 18.48 -29.42 28.14
N ALA A 12 17.50 -29.98 27.44
CA ALA A 12 16.89 -29.33 26.28
C ALA A 12 15.38 -29.25 26.53
N SER A 13 14.91 -28.02 26.73
CA SER A 13 13.52 -27.65 26.48
C SER A 13 13.20 -27.95 25.02
N GLY A 14 12.10 -28.64 24.79
CA GLY A 14 11.62 -28.98 23.46
C GLY A 14 10.32 -29.75 23.58
N GLN A 15 9.22 -29.00 23.70
CA GLN A 15 7.93 -29.51 23.27
C GLN A 15 8.08 -29.99 21.83
N THR A 16 7.99 -31.29 21.62
CA THR A 16 7.43 -31.81 20.38
C THR A 16 6.22 -32.63 20.78
N VAL A 17 5.07 -31.95 20.66
CA VAL A 17 3.75 -32.57 20.59
C VAL A 17 3.80 -33.61 19.48
N LEU A 18 3.91 -34.87 19.85
CA LEU A 18 3.62 -36.00 18.97
C LEU A 18 2.13 -36.31 19.13
N GLN A 19 1.34 -35.80 18.19
CA GLN A 19 -0.02 -36.26 17.97
C GLN A 19 0.00 -37.75 17.55
N ASN A 20 -1.02 -38.45 18.04
CA ASN A 20 -1.49 -39.79 17.66
C ASN A 20 -0.71 -41.01 18.20
N PRO A 21 -1.17 -41.60 19.32
CA PRO A 21 -1.39 -43.03 19.37
C PRO A 21 -2.77 -43.34 18.78
N LYS A 22 -2.78 -44.11 17.67
CA LYS A 22 -3.95 -44.91 17.27
C LYS A 22 -4.53 -45.63 18.49
N PRO A 23 -5.86 -45.80 18.59
CA PRO A 23 -6.47 -46.58 19.65
C PRO A 23 -6.10 -48.04 19.42
N CYS A 24 -5.01 -48.48 20.05
CA CYS A 24 -4.67 -49.90 20.06
C CYS A 24 -5.68 -50.62 20.95
N CYS A 25 -6.68 -51.15 20.25
CA CYS A 25 -7.28 -52.46 20.48
C CYS A 25 -7.75 -52.72 21.92
N MET A 26 -9.08 -52.63 22.08
CA MET A 26 -9.90 -53.66 22.72
C MET A 26 -9.05 -54.69 23.47
N ALA A 27 -8.91 -54.49 24.77
CA ALA A 27 -8.62 -55.60 25.66
C ALA A 27 -9.80 -56.55 25.54
N LYS A 28 -9.72 -57.46 24.56
CA LYS A 28 -10.37 -58.76 24.62
C LYS A 28 -10.19 -59.23 26.04
N GLU A 29 -11.30 -59.57 26.69
CA GLU A 29 -11.32 -60.34 27.91
C GLU A 29 -10.34 -61.51 27.76
N ARG A 30 -9.10 -61.31 28.22
CA ARG A 30 -8.23 -62.41 28.58
C ARG A 30 -8.83 -62.92 29.86
N LYS A 31 -9.77 -63.84 29.70
CA LYS A 31 -10.11 -64.83 30.73
C LYS A 31 -8.77 -65.32 31.29
N ALA A 32 -8.48 -64.90 32.52
CA ALA A 32 -7.45 -65.55 33.30
C ALA A 32 -7.88 -67.00 33.44
N SER A 33 -7.22 -67.85 32.66
CA SER A 33 -7.12 -69.27 32.93
C SER A 33 -6.53 -69.45 34.33
N ASN A 34 -6.91 -70.55 34.99
CA ASN A 34 -6.57 -70.94 36.36
C ASN A 34 -7.28 -70.19 37.48
N LYS A 35 -8.55 -70.58 37.67
CA LYS A 35 -9.04 -70.94 39.01
C LYS A 35 -8.20 -72.10 39.56
N GLN A 36 -6.96 -71.82 39.96
CA GLN A 36 -6.23 -72.65 40.91
C GLN A 36 -6.20 -71.86 42.21
N ALA A 37 -6.87 -72.45 43.21
CA ALA A 37 -6.95 -72.06 44.61
C ALA A 37 -5.80 -71.16 45.09
N LEU A 38 -5.98 -69.84 45.01
CA LEU A 38 -5.39 -68.94 45.99
C LEU A 38 -6.27 -69.07 47.22
N LEU A 39 -5.76 -69.84 48.18
CA LEU A 39 -6.25 -69.88 49.55
C LEU A 39 -6.68 -68.47 49.93
N THR A 40 -7.96 -68.31 50.27
CA THR A 40 -8.53 -67.07 50.77
C THR A 40 -7.91 -66.84 52.15
N ILE A 41 -6.68 -66.33 52.18
CA ILE A 41 -6.04 -65.89 53.40
C ILE A 41 -6.91 -64.73 53.88
N PRO A 42 -7.59 -64.85 55.03
CA PRO A 42 -8.41 -63.76 55.55
C PRO A 42 -7.49 -62.55 55.72
N LYS A 43 -7.97 -61.39 55.25
CA LYS A 43 -7.21 -60.16 55.28
C LYS A 43 -6.74 -59.92 56.72
N PRO A 44 -5.45 -59.59 56.95
CA PRO A 44 -4.97 -59.39 58.30
C PRO A 44 -5.79 -58.32 59.01
N ARG A 45 -6.32 -58.63 60.20
CA ARG A 45 -7.18 -57.72 60.99
C ARG A 45 -6.56 -56.33 61.16
N TYR A 46 -5.24 -56.25 61.26
CA TYR A 46 -4.51 -54.99 61.36
C TYR A 46 -4.61 -54.12 60.09
N LEU A 47 -4.56 -54.73 58.90
CA LEU A 47 -4.73 -54.02 57.64
C LEU A 47 -6.16 -53.50 57.48
N GLU A 48 -7.16 -54.29 57.90
CA GLU A 48 -8.56 -53.85 57.90
C GLU A 48 -8.80 -52.66 58.83
N GLN A 49 -8.15 -52.64 60.00
CA GLN A 49 -8.20 -51.53 60.94
C GLN A 49 -7.61 -50.25 60.32
N LEU A 50 -6.42 -50.32 59.72
CA LEU A 50 -5.78 -49.18 59.04
C LEU A 50 -6.63 -48.65 57.88
N GLU A 51 -7.19 -49.51 57.05
CA GLU A 51 -8.06 -49.10 55.94
C GLU A 51 -9.40 -48.51 56.42
N SER A 52 -9.92 -48.98 57.55
CA SER A 52 -11.12 -48.41 58.17
C SER A 52 -10.84 -47.03 58.75
N TYR A 53 -9.66 -46.83 59.33
CA TYR A 53 -9.20 -45.54 59.85
C TYR A 53 -8.98 -44.53 58.71
N LEU A 54 -8.29 -44.93 57.63
CA LEU A 54 -8.10 -44.10 56.44
C LEU A 54 -9.42 -43.60 55.87
N ARG A 55 -10.39 -44.51 55.72
CA ARG A 55 -11.70 -44.18 55.14
C ARG A 55 -12.46 -43.18 56.00
N LYS A 56 -12.38 -43.29 57.33
CA LYS A 56 -13.03 -42.35 58.25
C LYS A 56 -12.38 -40.98 58.19
N GLU A 57 -11.05 -40.91 58.27
CA GLU A 57 -10.29 -39.65 58.23
C GLU A 57 -10.45 -38.92 56.89
N LEU A 58 -10.47 -39.66 55.76
CA LEU A 58 -10.72 -39.07 54.44
C LEU A 58 -12.16 -38.56 54.27
N GLN A 59 -13.14 -39.18 54.93
CA GLN A 59 -14.55 -38.74 54.90
C GLN A 59 -14.80 -37.49 55.76
N SER A 60 -13.98 -37.26 56.79
CA SER A 60 -14.04 -36.04 57.61
C SER A 60 -13.37 -34.82 56.99
N LEU A 61 -12.61 -34.98 55.89
CA LEU A 61 -11.94 -33.86 55.22
C LEU A 61 -12.88 -33.10 54.28
N ASP A 62 -12.83 -31.78 54.34
CA ASP A 62 -13.57 -30.89 53.45
C ASP A 62 -12.86 -30.76 52.09
N LEU A 63 -13.40 -31.47 51.08
CA LEU A 63 -12.84 -31.55 49.72
C LEU A 63 -13.12 -30.30 48.87
N THR A 64 -13.89 -29.33 49.36
CA THR A 64 -14.25 -28.11 48.62
C THR A 64 -13.14 -27.07 48.57
N LYS A 65 -12.10 -27.19 49.42
CA LYS A 65 -10.96 -26.26 49.45
C LYS A 65 -9.99 -26.51 48.31
N LYS A 66 -9.40 -25.43 47.79
CA LYS A 66 -8.40 -25.42 46.70
C LYS A 66 -7.17 -26.31 46.96
N ASN A 67 -6.89 -26.62 48.23
CA ASN A 67 -5.77 -27.47 48.68
C ASN A 67 -6.22 -28.89 49.08
N SER A 68 -7.36 -29.38 48.58
CA SER A 68 -7.94 -30.68 48.96
C SER A 68 -6.99 -31.86 48.77
N GLN A 69 -6.09 -31.82 47.78
CA GLN A 69 -5.08 -32.85 47.57
C GLN A 69 -3.97 -32.82 48.63
N GLU A 70 -3.58 -31.64 49.12
CA GLU A 70 -2.58 -31.54 50.21
C GLU A 70 -3.16 -31.99 51.55
N LEU A 71 -4.43 -31.70 51.80
CA LEU A 71 -5.13 -32.13 53.02
C LEU A 71 -5.25 -33.65 53.11
N LYS A 72 -5.39 -34.34 51.98
CA LYS A 72 -5.42 -35.81 51.92
C LYS A 72 -4.07 -36.44 52.32
N LEU A 73 -2.95 -35.76 52.11
CA LEU A 73 -1.63 -36.33 52.40
C LEU A 73 -1.44 -36.62 53.89
N GLN A 74 -2.11 -35.90 54.78
CA GLN A 74 -1.94 -36.06 56.22
C GLN A 74 -2.46 -37.42 56.74
N PRO A 75 -3.72 -37.85 56.47
CA PRO A 75 -4.17 -39.20 56.80
C PRO A 75 -3.30 -40.32 56.19
N TYR A 76 -2.82 -40.13 54.94
CA TYR A 76 -1.93 -41.12 54.31
C TYR A 76 -0.56 -41.18 54.98
N ARG A 77 0.01 -40.04 55.43
CA ARG A 77 1.29 -40.00 56.17
C ARG A 77 1.17 -40.71 57.51
N GLU A 78 0.09 -40.46 58.26
CA GLU A 78 -0.15 -41.06 59.57
C GLU A 78 -0.32 -42.59 59.46
N ILE A 79 -1.07 -43.05 58.46
CA ILE A 79 -1.27 -44.49 58.23
C ILE A 79 -0.02 -45.18 57.73
N PHE A 80 0.77 -44.49 56.89
CA PHE A 80 2.06 -45.02 56.48
C PHE A 80 3.05 -45.11 57.65
N GLU A 81 3.01 -44.17 58.61
CA GLU A 81 3.80 -44.24 59.83
C GLU A 81 3.38 -45.44 60.71
N PHE A 82 2.07 -45.59 60.97
CA PHE A 82 1.55 -46.75 61.69
C PHE A 82 1.90 -48.06 60.99
N PHE A 83 1.84 -48.10 59.66
CA PHE A 83 2.23 -49.26 58.86
C PHE A 83 3.73 -49.59 59.02
N ILE A 84 4.60 -48.59 58.90
CA ILE A 84 6.06 -48.74 59.03
C ILE A 84 6.45 -49.20 60.44
N ASP A 85 5.80 -48.66 61.47
CA ASP A 85 6.08 -48.98 62.87
C ASP A 85 5.88 -50.47 63.22
N ASN A 86 5.05 -51.17 62.47
CA ASN A 86 4.80 -52.61 62.65
C ASN A 86 5.87 -53.51 62.02
N PHE A 87 6.71 -52.98 61.13
CA PHE A 87 7.84 -53.73 60.57
C PHE A 87 9.07 -53.58 61.46
N LYS A 88 9.69 -54.70 61.87
CA LYS A 88 10.90 -54.67 62.71
C LYS A 88 12.19 -54.63 61.88
N THR A 89 12.22 -55.34 60.75
CA THR A 89 13.40 -55.47 59.88
C THR A 89 13.47 -54.42 58.77
N TYR A 90 12.34 -54.05 58.18
CA TYR A 90 12.30 -53.15 57.01
C TYR A 90 12.05 -51.67 57.37
N LYS A 91 11.77 -51.35 58.63
CA LYS A 91 11.46 -49.99 59.10
C LYS A 91 12.53 -48.94 58.74
N PRO A 92 13.84 -49.16 58.96
CA PRO A 92 14.85 -48.16 58.60
C PRO A 92 14.83 -47.76 57.13
N LEU A 93 14.62 -48.73 56.22
CA LEU A 93 14.54 -48.48 54.78
C LEU A 93 13.27 -47.72 54.41
N LEU A 94 12.11 -48.14 54.92
CA LEU A 94 10.83 -47.48 54.61
C LEU A 94 10.76 -46.05 55.19
N SER A 95 11.31 -45.83 56.38
CA SER A 95 11.45 -44.49 56.97
C SER A 95 12.41 -43.60 56.17
N ALA A 96 13.53 -44.15 55.67
CA ALA A 96 14.44 -43.39 54.80
C ALA A 96 13.76 -42.97 53.49
N ILE A 97 13.03 -43.89 52.85
CA ILE A 97 12.25 -43.59 51.63
C ILE A 97 11.19 -42.51 51.93
N LYS A 98 10.44 -42.65 53.03
CA LYS A 98 9.45 -41.65 53.46
C LYS A 98 10.09 -40.26 53.62
N ASN A 99 11.22 -40.20 54.33
CA ASN A 99 11.93 -38.95 54.62
C ASN A 99 12.41 -38.25 53.34
N GLU A 100 12.95 -38.98 52.36
CA GLU A 100 13.36 -38.40 51.07
C GLU A 100 12.19 -37.73 50.32
N TYR A 101 11.03 -38.38 50.30
CA TYR A 101 9.82 -37.78 49.71
C TYR A 101 9.32 -36.58 50.52
N GLU A 102 9.39 -36.62 51.85
CA GLU A 102 8.98 -35.49 52.70
C GLU A 102 9.89 -34.27 52.52
N VAL A 103 11.20 -34.47 52.44
CA VAL A 103 12.19 -33.41 52.17
C VAL A 103 11.96 -32.82 50.77
N THR A 104 11.76 -33.67 49.76
CA THR A 104 11.50 -33.23 48.37
C THR A 104 10.21 -32.42 48.27
N LEU A 105 9.13 -32.86 48.92
CA LEU A 105 7.87 -32.12 48.97
C LEU A 105 8.02 -30.78 49.70
N ALA A 106 8.77 -30.72 50.79
CA ALA A 106 9.05 -29.47 51.49
C ALA A 106 9.81 -28.48 50.60
N HIS A 107 10.84 -28.94 49.89
CA HIS A 107 11.58 -28.13 48.93
C HIS A 107 10.69 -27.59 47.79
N GLN A 108 9.80 -28.43 47.25
CA GLN A 108 8.84 -28.00 46.21
C GLN A 108 7.86 -26.95 46.74
N LYS A 109 7.34 -27.11 47.96
CA LYS A 109 6.46 -26.11 48.59
C LYS A 109 7.16 -24.77 48.79
N GLU A 110 8.42 -24.79 49.19
CA GLU A 110 9.20 -23.57 49.35
C GLU A 110 9.45 -22.86 48.01
N ARG A 111 9.74 -23.63 46.94
CA ARG A 111 9.84 -23.08 45.57
C ARG A 111 8.53 -22.45 45.10
N ILE A 112 7.39 -23.06 45.39
CA ILE A 112 6.07 -22.51 45.03
C ILE A 112 5.83 -21.18 45.76
N ARG A 113 6.13 -21.12 47.07
CA ARG A 113 6.01 -19.89 47.86
C ARG A 113 6.91 -18.77 47.35
N ALA A 114 8.14 -19.09 46.92
CA ALA A 114 9.05 -18.11 46.34
C ALA A 114 8.57 -17.55 44.98
N LEU A 115 7.78 -18.31 44.23
CA LEU A 115 7.24 -17.89 42.93
C LEU A 115 5.98 -17.02 43.03
N GLU A 116 5.22 -17.12 44.12
CA GLU A 116 4.01 -16.32 44.35
C GLU A 116 4.23 -14.79 44.37
N PRO A 117 5.24 -14.23 45.07
CA PRO A 117 5.51 -12.80 44.99
C PRO A 117 5.97 -12.36 43.60
N LEU A 118 6.70 -13.22 42.87
CA LEU A 118 7.13 -12.92 41.50
C LEU A 118 5.90 -12.77 40.57
N LYS A 119 4.91 -13.65 40.72
CA LYS A 119 3.64 -13.54 39.99
C LYS A 119 2.90 -12.23 40.31
N ALA A 120 2.89 -11.82 41.58
CA ALA A 120 2.30 -10.54 41.98
C ALA A 120 3.06 -9.36 41.35
N THR A 121 4.40 -9.36 41.37
CA THR A 121 5.20 -8.29 40.74
C THR A 121 4.99 -8.20 39.23
N ILE A 122 4.88 -9.34 38.54
CA ILE A 122 4.59 -9.37 37.09
C ILE A 122 3.22 -8.74 36.83
N SER A 123 2.21 -9.08 37.63
CA SER A 123 0.87 -8.50 37.51
C SER A 123 0.91 -6.98 37.69
N THR A 124 1.59 -6.48 38.74
CA THR A 124 1.68 -5.04 38.99
C THR A 124 2.43 -4.29 37.90
N VAL A 125 3.53 -4.86 37.38
CA VAL A 125 4.31 -4.25 36.30
C VAL A 125 3.51 -4.27 34.99
N SER A 126 2.79 -5.36 34.69
CA SER A 126 1.92 -5.43 33.51
C SER A 126 0.80 -4.40 33.54
N GLU A 127 0.25 -4.10 34.72
CA GLU A 127 -0.79 -3.09 34.89
C GLU A 127 -0.22 -1.67 34.73
N GLN A 128 0.99 -1.42 35.23
CA GLN A 128 1.70 -0.15 35.01
C GLN A 128 1.96 0.12 33.53
N TYR A 129 2.43 -0.87 32.76
CA TYR A 129 2.62 -0.71 31.32
C TYR A 129 1.28 -0.51 30.60
N THR A 130 0.24 -1.23 30.98
CA THR A 130 -1.11 -1.01 30.42
C THR A 130 -1.58 0.43 30.65
N GLN A 131 -1.37 0.98 31.85
CA GLN A 131 -1.71 2.37 32.17
C GLN A 131 -0.88 3.38 31.36
N GLN A 132 0.41 3.13 31.17
CA GLN A 132 1.27 3.99 30.34
C GLN A 132 0.83 4.00 28.88
N ILE A 133 0.48 2.83 28.32
CA ILE A 133 -0.02 2.72 26.95
C ILE A 133 -1.32 3.51 26.80
N LEU A 134 -2.26 3.38 27.73
CA LEU A 134 -3.52 4.12 27.68
C LEU A 134 -3.31 5.64 27.77
N ALA A 135 -2.40 6.11 28.64
CA ALA A 135 -2.09 7.53 28.76
C ALA A 135 -1.47 8.11 27.47
N LEU A 136 -0.57 7.36 26.82
CA LEU A 136 0.01 7.75 25.53
C LEU A 136 -1.07 7.81 24.44
N GLN A 137 -1.95 6.81 24.36
CA GLN A 137 -3.05 6.79 23.40
C GLN A 137 -4.02 7.96 23.62
N GLU A 138 -4.30 8.35 24.85
CA GLU A 138 -5.16 9.51 25.15
C GLU A 138 -4.50 10.83 24.70
N SER A 139 -3.20 11.00 24.99
CA SER A 139 -2.41 12.14 24.51
C SER A 139 -2.39 12.25 22.98
N GLU A 140 -2.16 11.14 22.28
CA GLU A 140 -2.18 11.08 20.82
C GLU A 140 -3.55 11.46 20.25
N ARG A 141 -4.65 11.01 20.90
CA ARG A 141 -6.02 11.37 20.47
C ARG A 141 -6.30 12.85 20.60
N ASP A 142 -5.83 13.48 21.68
CA ASP A 142 -5.97 14.92 21.89
C ASP A 142 -5.16 15.72 20.86
N GLU A 143 -3.93 15.30 20.55
CA GLU A 143 -3.11 15.92 19.52
C GLU A 143 -3.73 15.81 18.13
N VAL A 144 -4.22 14.63 17.75
CA VAL A 144 -4.95 14.43 16.48
C VAL A 144 -6.20 15.32 16.40
N LYS A 145 -6.89 15.52 17.52
CA LYS A 145 -8.06 16.41 17.58
C LYS A 145 -7.67 17.87 17.38
N ALA A 146 -6.60 18.33 18.00
CA ALA A 146 -6.06 19.68 17.82
C ALA A 146 -5.64 19.93 16.37
N LEU A 147 -4.87 19.00 15.79
CA LEU A 147 -4.43 19.07 14.38
C LEU A 147 -5.60 19.07 13.40
N LYS A 148 -6.67 18.32 13.69
CA LYS A 148 -7.89 18.36 12.87
C LYS A 148 -8.59 19.72 12.92
N GLN A 149 -8.63 20.37 14.09
CA GLN A 149 -9.20 21.70 14.23
C GLN A 149 -8.38 22.75 13.49
N GLU A 150 -7.05 22.66 13.59
CA GLU A 150 -6.13 23.55 12.86
C GLU A 150 -6.24 23.37 11.35
N LYS A 151 -6.28 22.12 10.86
CA LYS A 151 -6.54 21.82 9.44
C LYS A 151 -7.84 22.46 8.95
N GLN A 152 -8.93 22.35 9.72
CA GLN A 152 -10.21 22.96 9.37
C GLN A 152 -10.12 24.49 9.33
N HIS A 153 -9.39 25.09 10.28
CA HIS A 153 -9.14 26.53 10.29
C HIS A 153 -8.37 26.96 9.04
N LEU A 154 -7.27 26.28 8.71
CA LEU A 154 -6.45 26.59 7.54
C LEU A 154 -7.23 26.43 6.23
N LEU A 155 -8.08 25.42 6.11
CA LEU A 155 -8.94 25.25 4.92
C LEU A 155 -9.90 26.43 4.73
N LYS A 156 -10.49 26.96 5.82
CA LYS A 156 -11.34 28.16 5.73
C LYS A 156 -10.55 29.39 5.29
N VAL A 157 -9.33 29.55 5.79
CA VAL A 157 -8.45 30.65 5.37
C VAL A 157 -8.12 30.56 3.88
N ILE A 158 -7.78 29.35 3.40
CA ILE A 158 -7.51 29.12 1.96
C ILE A 158 -8.73 29.46 1.12
N GLU A 159 -9.93 29.06 1.55
CA GLU A 159 -11.16 29.36 0.81
C GLU A 159 -11.40 30.87 0.73
N ASN A 160 -11.31 31.59 1.85
CA ASN A 160 -11.44 33.04 1.87
C ASN A 160 -10.41 33.71 0.94
N MET A 161 -9.15 33.26 0.96
CA MET A 161 -8.10 33.82 0.09
C MET A 161 -8.37 33.54 -1.40
N LYS A 162 -8.96 32.39 -1.73
CA LYS A 162 -9.37 32.08 -3.11
C LYS A 162 -10.51 32.97 -3.58
N GLU A 163 -11.50 33.19 -2.73
CA GLU A 163 -12.61 34.11 -3.01
C GLU A 163 -12.09 35.54 -3.23
N GLU A 164 -11.18 36.01 -2.36
CA GLU A 164 -10.52 37.31 -2.52
C GLU A 164 -9.74 37.41 -3.83
N LYS A 165 -8.94 36.39 -4.18
CA LYS A 165 -8.20 36.35 -5.44
C LYS A 165 -9.14 36.46 -6.65
N SER A 166 -10.21 35.66 -6.67
CA SER A 166 -11.21 35.67 -7.74
C SER A 166 -11.86 37.05 -7.88
N SER A 167 -12.19 37.70 -6.74
CA SER A 167 -12.77 39.04 -6.75
C SER A 167 -11.83 40.10 -7.34
N LEU A 168 -10.54 40.01 -7.03
CA LEU A 168 -9.51 40.91 -7.56
C LEU A 168 -9.26 40.68 -9.05
N GLU A 169 -9.27 39.43 -9.49
CA GLU A 169 -9.09 39.05 -10.90
C GLU A 169 -10.24 39.61 -11.76
N ILE A 170 -11.49 39.44 -11.32
CA ILE A 170 -12.66 40.06 -11.96
C ILE A 170 -12.53 41.58 -12.02
N GLN A 171 -12.03 42.22 -10.96
CA GLN A 171 -11.83 43.67 -10.93
C GLN A 171 -10.77 44.10 -11.96
N VAL A 172 -9.64 43.39 -12.06
CA VAL A 172 -8.59 43.68 -13.04
C VAL A 172 -9.13 43.53 -14.46
N ASP A 173 -9.83 42.45 -14.77
CA ASP A 173 -10.40 42.21 -16.10
C ASP A 173 -11.39 43.30 -16.50
N TRP A 174 -12.24 43.72 -15.58
CA TRP A 174 -13.17 44.83 -15.82
C TRP A 174 -12.44 46.14 -16.12
N THR A 175 -11.35 46.44 -15.39
CA THR A 175 -10.55 47.65 -15.67
C THR A 175 -9.85 47.59 -17.02
N HIS A 176 -9.32 46.42 -17.41
CA HIS A 176 -8.69 46.22 -18.70
C HIS A 176 -9.68 46.39 -19.85
N LEU A 177 -10.87 45.79 -19.73
CA LEU A 177 -11.94 45.92 -20.72
C LEU A 177 -12.40 47.37 -20.88
N LYS A 178 -12.56 48.09 -19.76
CA LYS A 178 -12.93 49.51 -19.78
C LYS A 178 -11.87 50.37 -20.48
N LYS A 179 -10.59 50.07 -20.26
CA LYS A 179 -9.48 50.77 -20.92
C LYS A 179 -9.46 50.50 -22.42
N SER A 180 -9.56 49.24 -22.82
CA SER A 180 -9.62 48.83 -24.23
C SER A 180 -10.79 49.50 -24.96
N LEU A 181 -11.97 49.51 -24.33
CA LEU A 181 -13.14 50.20 -24.87
C LEU A 181 -12.89 51.70 -25.08
N ALA A 182 -12.25 52.38 -24.12
CA ALA A 182 -11.90 53.80 -24.25
C ALA A 182 -10.89 54.06 -25.39
N GLU A 183 -9.92 53.16 -25.58
CA GLU A 183 -8.93 53.23 -26.66
C GLU A 183 -9.59 53.07 -28.04
N GLU A 184 -10.54 52.14 -28.19
CA GLU A 184 -11.31 51.96 -29.43
C GLU A 184 -12.18 53.19 -29.73
N TYR A 185 -12.85 53.77 -28.73
CA TYR A 185 -13.60 55.02 -28.91
C TYR A 185 -12.70 56.18 -29.37
N LEU A 186 -11.49 56.29 -28.82
CA LEU A 186 -10.52 57.31 -29.24
C LEU A 186 -10.09 57.10 -30.69
N ARG A 187 -9.81 55.86 -31.10
CA ARG A 187 -9.47 55.51 -32.49
C ARG A 187 -10.57 55.90 -33.45
N TYR A 188 -11.82 55.56 -33.13
CA TYR A 188 -12.99 55.95 -33.94
C TYR A 188 -13.09 57.47 -34.11
N LEU A 189 -12.92 58.25 -33.04
CA LEU A 189 -12.97 59.71 -33.10
C LEU A 189 -11.84 60.29 -33.95
N ASN A 190 -10.63 59.77 -33.81
CA ASN A 190 -9.47 60.20 -34.60
C ASN A 190 -9.69 59.92 -36.10
N GLU A 191 -10.20 58.74 -36.45
CA GLU A 191 -10.56 58.42 -37.83
C GLU A 191 -11.65 59.35 -38.37
N HIS A 192 -12.69 59.60 -37.58
CA HIS A 192 -13.76 60.51 -37.94
C HIS A 192 -13.24 61.94 -38.18
N HIS A 193 -12.37 62.45 -37.31
CA HIS A 193 -11.72 63.76 -37.48
C HIS A 193 -10.83 63.81 -38.72
N ALA A 194 -10.03 62.77 -38.98
CA ALA A 194 -9.21 62.68 -40.18
C ALA A 194 -10.05 62.70 -41.46
N ARG A 195 -11.16 61.94 -41.50
CA ARG A 195 -12.13 61.96 -42.61
C ARG A 195 -12.74 63.35 -42.80
N LYS A 196 -13.13 64.02 -41.71
CA LYS A 196 -13.69 65.37 -41.78
C LYS A 196 -12.68 66.38 -42.32
N LEU A 197 -11.41 66.29 -41.90
CA LEU A 197 -10.34 67.16 -42.39
C LEU A 197 -10.05 66.93 -43.88
N LEU A 198 -9.99 65.67 -44.31
CA LEU A 198 -9.84 65.33 -45.74
C LEU A 198 -11.00 65.87 -46.57
N LEU A 199 -12.24 65.75 -46.10
CA LEU A 199 -13.40 66.33 -46.79
C LEU A 199 -13.33 67.86 -46.86
N ALA A 200 -12.85 68.52 -45.81
CA ALA A 200 -12.66 69.96 -45.81
C ALA A 200 -11.57 70.38 -46.82
N ASP A 201 -10.44 69.67 -46.86
CA ASP A 201 -9.34 69.94 -47.80
C ASP A 201 -9.74 69.66 -49.25
N MET A 202 -10.52 68.59 -49.50
CA MET A 202 -11.12 68.33 -50.81
C MET A 202 -12.06 69.45 -51.26
N ASN A 203 -12.88 70.00 -50.34
CA ASN A 203 -13.72 71.15 -50.64
C ASN A 203 -12.90 72.43 -50.85
N GLU A 204 -11.83 72.64 -50.08
CA GLU A 204 -10.98 73.81 -50.19
C GLU A 204 -10.15 73.80 -51.48
N THR A 205 -9.61 72.64 -51.88
CA THR A 205 -8.94 72.45 -53.17
C THR A 205 -9.90 72.64 -54.35
N HIS A 206 -11.15 72.17 -54.22
CA HIS A 206 -12.21 72.45 -55.20
C HIS A 206 -12.52 73.95 -55.32
N ASN A 207 -12.63 74.66 -54.19
CA ASN A 207 -12.86 76.10 -54.16
C ASN A 207 -11.65 76.90 -54.69
N LYS A 208 -10.42 76.47 -54.36
CA LYS A 208 -9.17 77.08 -54.88
C LYS A 208 -8.98 76.88 -56.38
N GLN A 209 -9.54 75.82 -56.96
CA GLN A 209 -9.59 75.63 -58.42
C GLN A 209 -10.61 76.57 -59.10
N LEU A 210 -11.60 77.08 -58.35
CA LEU A 210 -12.62 78.00 -58.86
C LEU A 210 -12.22 79.47 -58.75
N ASP A 211 -11.33 79.84 -57.82
CA ASP A 211 -10.90 81.24 -57.61
C ASP A 211 -9.38 81.45 -57.84
N LEU A 212 -9.03 82.01 -58.99
CA LEU A 212 -7.78 82.76 -59.21
C LEU A 212 -8.20 84.11 -59.83
N PRO A 213 -7.93 85.31 -59.24
CA PRO A 213 -6.57 85.75 -58.87
C PRO A 213 -6.43 86.80 -57.72
N LEU A 214 -5.14 87.10 -57.42
CA LEU A 214 -4.48 88.38 -57.09
C LEU A 214 -4.71 89.15 -55.75
N HIS A 215 -3.61 89.21 -55.00
CA HIS A 215 -2.90 90.40 -54.47
C HIS A 215 -3.42 91.23 -53.27
N GLN A 216 -2.51 91.29 -52.29
CA GLN A 216 -1.95 92.48 -51.60
C GLN A 216 -2.63 93.10 -50.37
N SER A 217 -1.72 93.46 -49.45
CA SER A 217 -1.81 94.43 -48.34
C SER A 217 -2.69 94.03 -47.14
N GLU A 218 -2.02 93.71 -46.04
CA GLU A 218 -2.65 93.63 -44.71
C GLU A 218 -3.12 95.02 -44.30
N ASP A 219 -4.44 95.17 -44.33
CA ASP A 219 -5.18 96.35 -43.92
C ASP A 219 -5.23 96.41 -42.39
N VAL A 220 -4.95 97.58 -41.80
CA VAL A 220 -5.03 97.82 -40.34
C VAL A 220 -6.41 97.44 -39.81
N VAL A 221 -7.45 97.57 -40.63
CA VAL A 221 -8.81 97.13 -40.29
C VAL A 221 -8.88 95.61 -40.11
N LYS A 222 -8.15 94.81 -40.91
CA LYS A 222 -8.07 93.35 -40.76
C LYS A 222 -7.36 92.95 -39.46
N LEU A 223 -6.27 93.64 -39.10
CA LEU A 223 -5.60 93.41 -37.82
C LEU A 223 -6.49 93.80 -36.62
N THR A 224 -7.26 94.88 -36.75
CA THR A 224 -8.21 95.31 -35.70
C THR A 224 -9.36 94.32 -35.53
N LEU A 225 -9.87 93.79 -36.65
CA LEU A 225 -10.88 92.74 -36.67
C LEU A 225 -10.31 91.42 -36.11
N ALA A 226 -9.10 91.04 -36.49
CA ALA A 226 -8.41 89.85 -35.99
C ALA A 226 -8.14 89.96 -34.47
N LEU A 227 -7.74 91.12 -33.97
CA LEU A 227 -7.59 91.37 -32.53
C LEU A 227 -8.93 91.22 -31.78
N LYS A 228 -10.02 91.73 -32.36
CA LYS A 228 -11.36 91.61 -31.78
C LYS A 228 -11.81 90.14 -31.74
N ILE A 229 -11.57 89.40 -32.81
CA ILE A 229 -11.85 87.96 -32.90
C ILE A 229 -10.99 87.20 -31.89
N ALA A 230 -9.68 87.46 -31.82
CA ALA A 230 -8.77 86.82 -30.87
C ALA A 230 -9.18 87.08 -29.41
N ARG A 231 -9.65 88.29 -29.07
CA ARG A 231 -10.19 88.58 -27.73
C ARG A 231 -11.48 87.81 -27.45
N GLN A 232 -12.34 87.68 -28.45
CA GLN A 232 -13.60 86.96 -28.32
C GLN A 232 -13.34 85.45 -28.18
N ASP A 233 -12.37 84.91 -28.91
CA ASP A 233 -11.97 83.50 -28.83
C ASP A 233 -11.21 83.20 -27.54
N LEU A 234 -10.38 84.12 -27.04
CA LEU A 234 -9.81 84.04 -25.68
C LEU A 234 -10.93 83.93 -24.63
N THR A 235 -11.97 84.74 -24.77
CA THR A 235 -13.10 84.72 -23.83
C THR A 235 -13.87 83.39 -23.90
N LYS A 236 -14.10 82.86 -25.12
CA LYS A 236 -14.72 81.54 -25.30
C LYS A 236 -13.85 80.43 -24.71
N ALA A 237 -12.55 80.43 -24.99
CA ALA A 237 -11.61 79.46 -24.46
C ALA A 237 -11.56 79.51 -22.93
N GLN A 238 -11.62 80.70 -22.33
CA GLN A 238 -11.66 80.86 -20.88
C GLN A 238 -12.95 80.29 -20.28
N VAL A 239 -14.09 80.50 -20.95
CA VAL A 239 -15.38 79.93 -20.54
C VAL A 239 -15.38 78.40 -20.68
N GLU A 240 -14.83 77.86 -21.77
CA GLU A 240 -14.71 76.42 -21.96
C GLU A 240 -13.73 75.79 -20.98
N LEU A 241 -12.63 76.46 -20.65
CA LEU A 241 -11.69 76.04 -19.61
C LEU A 241 -12.38 76.02 -18.24
N ASN A 242 -13.15 77.05 -17.90
CA ASN A 242 -13.90 77.08 -16.65
C ASN A 242 -15.00 76.00 -16.61
N ARG A 243 -15.66 75.74 -17.74
CA ARG A 243 -16.61 74.62 -17.90
C ARG A 243 -15.90 73.28 -17.71
N MET A 244 -14.73 73.09 -18.33
CA MET A 244 -13.93 71.87 -18.19
C MET A 244 -13.41 71.72 -16.76
N ILE A 245 -13.00 72.78 -16.08
CA ILE A 245 -12.60 72.73 -14.67
C ILE A 245 -13.79 72.33 -13.78
N ALA A 246 -15.00 72.83 -14.07
CA ALA A 246 -16.21 72.45 -13.34
C ALA A 246 -16.63 71.00 -13.65
N ASP A 247 -16.64 70.62 -14.93
CA ASP A 247 -17.05 69.30 -15.40
C ASP A 247 -16.07 68.21 -14.94
N TYR A 248 -14.76 68.50 -14.88
CA TYR A 248 -13.70 67.56 -14.47
C TYR A 248 -13.32 67.66 -12.98
N GLY A 249 -13.86 68.63 -12.24
CA GLY A 249 -13.66 68.75 -10.80
C GLY A 249 -14.20 67.55 -10.01
N ASP A 250 -15.21 66.85 -10.54
CA ASP A 250 -15.88 65.70 -9.92
C ASP A 250 -15.55 64.33 -10.55
N VAL A 251 -14.71 64.27 -11.60
CA VAL A 251 -14.58 63.03 -12.42
C VAL A 251 -13.43 62.13 -11.96
N VAL A 252 -12.56 62.61 -11.06
CA VAL A 252 -11.84 61.76 -10.10
C VAL A 252 -11.67 62.59 -8.81
N PRO A 253 -12.54 62.41 -7.81
CA PRO A 253 -12.39 63.07 -6.52
C PRO A 253 -10.99 62.79 -5.98
N ARG A 254 -10.24 63.84 -5.63
CA ARG A 254 -8.93 63.71 -4.96
C ARG A 254 -8.98 62.75 -3.75
N ARG A 255 -10.15 62.69 -3.11
CA ARG A 255 -10.52 61.72 -2.07
C ARG A 255 -10.41 60.25 -2.52
N ASP A 256 -10.83 59.92 -3.73
CA ASP A 256 -10.81 58.55 -4.26
C ASP A 256 -9.39 58.14 -4.63
N PHE A 257 -8.57 59.06 -5.14
CA PHE A 257 -7.15 58.84 -5.37
C PHE A 257 -6.40 58.60 -4.04
N GLU A 258 -6.59 59.46 -3.04
CA GLU A 258 -5.99 59.30 -1.72
C GLU A 258 -6.49 58.01 -1.03
N SER A 259 -7.75 57.64 -1.24
CA SER A 259 -8.31 56.37 -0.74
C SER A 259 -7.70 55.16 -1.44
N LEU A 260 -7.46 55.23 -2.75
CA LEU A 260 -6.84 54.17 -3.52
C LEU A 260 -5.36 54.01 -3.17
N GLU A 261 -4.64 55.12 -2.98
CA GLU A 261 -3.26 55.15 -2.52
C GLU A 261 -3.11 54.50 -1.14
N LYS A 262 -4.04 54.80 -0.22
CA LYS A 262 -4.09 54.14 1.10
C LYS A 262 -4.35 52.63 0.97
N LYS A 263 -5.31 52.21 0.14
CA LYS A 263 -5.56 50.77 -0.11
C LYS A 263 -4.35 50.06 -0.69
N TYR A 264 -3.69 50.69 -1.67
CA TYR A 264 -2.47 50.15 -2.27
C TYR A 264 -1.33 49.99 -1.25
N SER A 265 -1.17 50.96 -0.34
CA SER A 265 -0.16 50.87 0.74
C SER A 265 -0.42 49.72 1.72
N VAL A 266 -1.69 49.45 2.05
CA VAL A 266 -2.09 48.32 2.91
C VAL A 266 -1.85 46.99 2.18
N LEU A 267 -2.25 46.90 0.92
CA LEU A 267 -2.05 45.70 0.10
C LEU A 267 -0.56 45.36 -0.04
N LEU A 268 0.30 46.37 -0.22
CA LEU A 268 1.76 46.19 -0.23
C LEU A 268 2.30 45.60 1.09
N GLN A 269 1.72 46.02 2.21
CA GLN A 269 2.11 45.52 3.53
C GLN A 269 1.62 44.08 3.75
N GLU A 270 0.40 43.74 3.31
CA GLU A 270 -0.14 42.38 3.35
C GLU A 270 0.67 41.41 2.48
N VAL A 271 1.01 41.79 1.25
CA VAL A 271 1.85 40.99 0.36
C VAL A 271 3.22 40.71 0.99
N LYS A 272 3.78 41.70 1.71
CA LYS A 272 5.04 41.53 2.43
C LYS A 272 4.92 40.49 3.56
N ILE A 273 3.85 40.56 4.35
CA ILE A 273 3.59 39.61 5.43
C ILE A 273 3.38 38.20 4.87
N HIS A 274 2.58 38.04 3.81
CA HIS A 274 2.36 36.73 3.17
C HIS A 274 3.65 36.10 2.66
N ARG A 275 4.55 36.92 2.11
CA ARG A 275 5.87 36.46 1.68
C ARG A 275 6.70 35.95 2.87
N GLU A 276 6.75 36.71 3.96
CA GLU A 276 7.46 36.32 5.18
C GLU A 276 6.88 35.01 5.77
N THR A 277 5.55 34.88 5.83
CA THR A 277 4.89 33.65 6.29
C THR A 277 5.15 32.45 5.38
N ALA A 278 5.21 32.65 4.06
CA ALA A 278 5.56 31.59 3.11
C ALA A 278 7.01 31.11 3.32
N GLU A 279 7.95 32.04 3.53
CA GLU A 279 9.34 31.72 3.83
C GLU A 279 9.49 30.97 5.18
N GLU A 280 8.70 31.31 6.20
CA GLU A 280 8.64 30.58 7.47
C GLU A 280 8.07 29.16 7.31
N ARG A 281 6.97 29.02 6.55
CA ARG A 281 6.37 27.71 6.23
C ARG A 281 7.38 26.81 5.53
N ASP A 282 8.09 27.34 4.55
CA ASP A 282 9.06 26.56 3.77
C ASP A 282 10.24 26.12 4.65
N LYS A 283 10.70 26.96 5.58
CA LYS A 283 11.69 26.58 6.60
C LYS A 283 11.17 25.48 7.52
N ALA A 284 9.96 25.62 8.07
CA ALA A 284 9.36 24.62 8.93
C ALA A 284 9.16 23.27 8.22
N PHE A 285 8.83 23.29 6.93
CA PHE A 285 8.74 22.07 6.11
C PHE A 285 10.09 21.37 5.96
N VAL A 286 11.16 22.12 5.69
CA VAL A 286 12.53 21.57 5.61
C VAL A 286 12.96 20.98 6.95
N GLU A 287 12.72 21.69 8.05
CA GLU A 287 13.02 21.20 9.40
C GLU A 287 12.24 19.93 9.74
N LEU A 288 10.95 19.85 9.41
CA LEU A 288 10.13 18.66 9.63
C LEU A 288 10.64 17.47 8.82
N GLN A 289 11.07 17.70 7.57
CA GLN A 289 11.70 16.67 6.75
C GLN A 289 13.03 16.18 7.36
N GLU A 290 13.82 17.08 7.93
CA GLU A 290 15.08 16.74 8.60
C GLU A 290 14.84 15.95 9.90
N VAL A 291 13.86 16.37 10.70
CA VAL A 291 13.44 15.65 11.91
C VAL A 291 12.93 14.24 11.55
N GLN A 292 12.09 14.10 10.52
CA GLN A 292 11.64 12.78 10.04
C GLN A 292 12.82 11.88 9.59
N ARG A 293 13.82 12.46 8.92
CA ARG A 293 15.05 11.73 8.54
C ARG A 293 15.87 11.30 9.77
N SER A 294 15.84 12.08 10.86
CA SER A 294 16.58 11.78 12.10
C SER A 294 15.85 10.78 13.02
N CYS A 295 14.51 10.77 13.02
CA CYS A 295 13.68 9.91 13.88
C CYS A 295 13.58 8.46 13.37
N THR A 296 13.85 8.21 12.09
CA THR A 296 13.95 6.87 11.50
C THR A 296 15.38 6.64 11.03
N PRO A 297 16.30 6.13 11.89
CA PRO A 297 17.68 5.91 11.48
C PRO A 297 17.69 4.93 10.31
N ARG A 298 17.94 5.46 9.10
CA ARG A 298 17.98 4.65 7.89
C ARG A 298 19.08 3.59 8.03
N PRO A 299 18.83 2.35 7.57
CA PRO A 299 19.89 1.35 7.49
C PRO A 299 21.08 1.92 6.72
N SER A 300 22.28 1.70 7.24
CA SER A 300 23.50 2.07 6.53
C SER A 300 23.71 1.07 5.38
N TRP A 301 23.12 1.38 4.22
CA TRP A 301 23.19 0.54 3.02
C TRP A 301 24.61 0.33 2.51
N ALA A 302 25.55 1.22 2.86
CA ALA A 302 26.98 1.03 2.59
C ALA A 302 27.52 -0.29 3.18
N LYS A 303 27.00 -0.74 4.32
CA LYS A 303 27.41 -2.01 4.96
C LYS A 303 27.04 -3.24 4.13
N CYS A 304 26.01 -3.15 3.29
CA CYS A 304 25.59 -4.27 2.44
C CYS A 304 26.68 -4.63 1.42
N SER A 305 27.50 -3.66 0.99
CA SER A 305 28.65 -3.92 0.11
C SER A 305 29.74 -4.80 0.74
N GLU A 306 29.82 -4.84 2.07
CA GLU A 306 30.82 -5.64 2.79
C GLU A 306 30.39 -7.12 2.91
N VAL A 307 29.10 -7.39 2.83
CA VAL A 307 28.51 -8.72 3.10
C VAL A 307 28.04 -9.40 1.82
N ILE A 308 27.63 -8.64 0.81
CA ILE A 308 27.10 -9.19 -0.45
C ILE A 308 28.25 -9.63 -1.38
N PRO A 309 28.17 -10.84 -1.97
CA PRO A 309 29.14 -11.29 -2.97
C PRO A 309 29.18 -10.32 -4.16
N GLY A 310 30.38 -9.87 -4.54
CA GLY A 310 30.57 -8.88 -5.60
C GLY A 310 30.84 -7.45 -5.11
N GLY A 311 30.80 -7.21 -3.79
CA GLY A 311 31.34 -6.00 -3.18
C GLY A 311 30.58 -4.72 -3.50
N ALA A 312 31.28 -3.59 -3.38
CA ALA A 312 30.72 -2.25 -3.59
C ALA A 312 30.22 -2.00 -5.02
N ASP A 313 30.91 -2.52 -6.02
CA ASP A 313 30.55 -2.29 -7.43
C ASP A 313 29.20 -2.94 -7.75
N ARG A 314 29.03 -4.22 -7.38
CA ARG A 314 27.76 -4.93 -7.60
C ARG A 314 26.63 -4.35 -6.76
N TRP A 315 26.88 -3.99 -5.50
CA TRP A 315 25.86 -3.36 -4.67
C TRP A 315 25.44 -2.00 -5.23
N SER A 316 26.37 -1.21 -5.76
CA SER A 316 26.07 0.09 -6.37
C SER A 316 25.16 -0.07 -7.58
N SER A 317 25.45 -1.03 -8.48
CA SER A 317 24.57 -1.36 -9.60
C SER A 317 23.19 -1.87 -9.16
N LEU A 318 23.13 -2.68 -8.10
CA LEU A 318 21.87 -3.19 -7.56
C LEU A 318 21.03 -2.12 -6.87
N ALA A 319 21.68 -1.11 -6.28
CA ALA A 319 21.03 -0.05 -5.51
C ALA A 319 20.66 1.18 -6.35
N GLU A 320 21.19 1.28 -7.57
CA GLU A 320 20.96 2.42 -8.46
C GLU A 320 19.46 2.62 -8.73
N GLY A 321 19.00 3.86 -8.50
CA GLY A 321 17.60 4.25 -8.72
C GLY A 321 16.59 3.68 -7.73
N LYS A 322 16.99 2.91 -6.69
CA LYS A 322 16.06 2.24 -5.77
C LYS A 322 15.83 3.01 -4.47
N THR A 323 14.61 2.91 -3.95
CA THR A 323 14.25 3.45 -2.63
C THR A 323 14.78 2.56 -1.50
N SER A 324 14.87 3.10 -0.28
CA SER A 324 15.31 2.30 0.88
C SER A 324 14.43 1.08 1.16
N ASP A 325 13.13 1.15 0.84
CA ASP A 325 12.21 0.01 0.97
C ASP A 325 12.51 -1.06 -0.08
N GLN A 326 12.68 -0.65 -1.35
CA GLN A 326 13.08 -1.55 -2.44
C GLN A 326 14.46 -2.18 -2.21
N LEU A 327 15.38 -1.49 -1.52
CA LEU A 327 16.68 -2.05 -1.12
C LEU A 327 16.55 -3.18 -0.09
N VAL A 328 15.49 -3.19 0.74
CA VAL A 328 15.20 -4.31 1.64
C VAL A 328 14.88 -5.55 0.81
N ASP A 329 14.03 -5.44 -0.21
CA ASP A 329 13.66 -6.57 -1.07
C ASP A 329 14.87 -7.14 -1.81
N VAL A 330 15.72 -6.26 -2.37
CA VAL A 330 16.98 -6.66 -3.02
C VAL A 330 17.89 -7.39 -2.05
N LEU A 331 18.02 -6.89 -0.81
CA LEU A 331 18.85 -7.52 0.22
C LEU A 331 18.28 -8.89 0.63
N LEU A 332 16.96 -9.00 0.82
CA LEU A 332 16.29 -10.26 1.17
C LEU A 332 16.46 -11.31 0.08
N GLU A 333 16.37 -10.90 -1.20
CA GLU A 333 16.63 -11.80 -2.33
C GLU A 333 18.09 -12.27 -2.36
N GLU A 334 19.06 -11.39 -2.14
CA GLU A 334 20.49 -11.75 -2.11
C GLU A 334 20.81 -12.72 -0.96
N ILE A 335 20.29 -12.45 0.23
CA ILE A 335 20.44 -13.34 1.39
C ILE A 335 19.76 -14.70 1.10
N GLY A 336 18.52 -14.67 0.60
CA GLY A 336 17.77 -15.87 0.24
C GLY A 336 18.50 -16.70 -0.81
N THR A 337 19.14 -16.05 -1.79
CA THR A 337 19.95 -16.69 -2.83
C THR A 337 21.16 -17.40 -2.26
N GLY A 338 21.88 -16.74 -1.34
CA GLY A 338 23.03 -17.33 -0.64
C GLY A 338 22.63 -18.58 0.13
N VAL A 339 21.59 -18.47 0.97
CA VAL A 339 21.06 -19.59 1.77
C VAL A 339 20.58 -20.74 0.88
N LEU A 340 19.91 -20.44 -0.25
CA LEU A 340 19.42 -21.44 -1.17
C LEU A 340 20.55 -22.21 -1.88
N ARG A 341 21.68 -21.56 -2.17
CA ARG A 341 22.87 -22.22 -2.78
C ARG A 341 23.62 -23.12 -1.80
N GLU A 342 23.71 -22.71 -0.55
CA GLU A 342 24.37 -23.48 0.52
C GLU A 342 23.55 -24.69 0.97
N ARG A 343 22.22 -24.63 0.82
CA ARG A 343 21.32 -25.70 1.26
C ARG A 343 21.32 -26.88 0.29
N ASP A 344 21.83 -28.03 0.73
CA ASP A 344 21.85 -29.26 -0.08
C ASP A 344 20.51 -30.03 -0.05
N VAL A 345 19.72 -29.85 1.01
CA VAL A 345 18.51 -30.63 1.29
C VAL A 345 17.40 -29.75 1.86
N PHE A 346 16.19 -29.95 1.36
CA PHE A 346 14.94 -29.39 1.87
C PHE A 346 14.22 -30.39 2.76
N LEU A 347 13.48 -29.89 3.74
CA LEU A 347 12.58 -30.70 4.56
C LEU A 347 11.21 -30.75 3.88
N GLY A 348 10.69 -31.96 3.68
CA GLY A 348 9.37 -32.18 3.12
C GLY A 348 8.26 -31.63 4.02
N CYS A 349 7.28 -30.97 3.40
CA CYS A 349 6.14 -30.33 4.06
C CYS A 349 5.13 -31.34 4.66
N GLY A 350 5.22 -32.63 4.32
CA GLY A 350 4.29 -33.68 4.75
C GLY A 350 3.33 -34.15 3.66
N LYS A 351 2.43 -35.08 3.99
CA LYS A 351 1.45 -35.69 3.05
C LYS A 351 0.00 -35.28 3.29
N GLY A 352 -0.26 -34.31 4.17
CA GLY A 352 -1.61 -33.84 4.46
C GLY A 352 -2.31 -33.21 3.26
N ASP A 353 -3.65 -33.26 3.25
CA ASP A 353 -4.46 -32.76 2.14
C ASP A 353 -4.36 -31.23 1.94
N ASN A 354 -4.03 -30.49 3.01
CA ASN A 354 -3.80 -29.05 2.99
C ASN A 354 -2.49 -28.63 2.30
N ILE A 355 -1.63 -29.59 1.94
CA ILE A 355 -0.36 -29.33 1.26
C ILE A 355 -0.57 -29.49 -0.25
N PRO A 356 -0.09 -28.56 -1.09
CA PRO A 356 -0.21 -28.70 -2.54
C PRO A 356 0.42 -30.01 -3.03
N VAL A 357 -0.21 -30.67 -4.01
CA VAL A 357 0.20 -32.01 -4.49
C VAL A 357 1.67 -32.07 -4.92
N TYR A 358 2.20 -31.00 -5.53
CA TYR A 358 3.60 -30.91 -5.95
C TYR A 358 4.59 -30.76 -4.79
N LEU A 359 4.11 -30.57 -3.55
CA LEU A 359 4.91 -30.50 -2.33
C LEU A 359 4.61 -31.64 -1.34
N ARG A 360 3.75 -32.62 -1.68
CA ARG A 360 3.41 -33.73 -0.77
C ARG A 360 4.55 -34.77 -0.68
N CYS A 361 5.59 -34.44 0.08
CA CYS A 361 6.72 -35.30 0.37
C CYS A 361 7.00 -35.32 1.88
N GLU A 362 7.42 -36.47 2.40
CA GLU A 362 7.89 -36.62 3.77
C GLU A 362 9.38 -36.96 3.76
N GLY A 363 10.13 -36.38 4.70
CA GLY A 363 11.57 -36.59 4.81
C GLY A 363 12.38 -35.56 4.02
N GLU A 364 13.61 -35.93 3.72
CA GLU A 364 14.60 -35.05 3.09
C GLU A 364 14.51 -35.09 1.56
N VAL A 365 14.47 -33.91 0.93
CA VAL A 365 14.37 -33.73 -0.52
C VAL A 365 15.62 -33.00 -1.01
N LYS A 366 16.36 -33.59 -1.96
CA LYS A 366 17.61 -32.98 -2.43
C LYS A 366 17.36 -31.72 -3.25
N ASN A 367 18.15 -30.68 -3.00
CA ASN A 367 18.18 -29.46 -3.79
C ASN A 367 18.96 -29.70 -5.09
N LYS A 368 18.34 -29.40 -6.25
CA LYS A 368 18.99 -29.51 -7.56
C LYS A 368 19.93 -28.34 -7.89
N LYS A 369 19.97 -27.30 -7.05
CA LYS A 369 20.85 -26.12 -7.18
C LYS A 369 20.75 -25.47 -8.57
N LEU A 370 19.52 -25.26 -9.03
CA LEU A 370 19.23 -24.64 -10.33
C LEU A 370 19.63 -23.16 -10.33
N SER A 371 20.08 -22.66 -11.48
CA SER A 371 20.26 -21.23 -11.69
C SER A 371 18.92 -20.53 -11.96
N LYS A 372 18.88 -19.19 -11.83
CA LYS A 372 17.70 -18.38 -12.19
C LYS A 372 17.22 -18.70 -13.61
N LYS A 373 18.15 -18.77 -14.56
CA LYS A 373 17.89 -19.05 -15.98
C LYS A 373 17.29 -20.43 -16.21
N ASP A 374 17.78 -21.45 -15.51
CA ASP A 374 17.26 -22.82 -15.61
C ASP A 374 15.80 -22.88 -15.15
N VAL A 375 15.50 -22.24 -14.02
CA VAL A 375 14.13 -22.20 -13.48
C VAL A 375 13.20 -21.47 -14.45
N VAL A 376 13.58 -20.30 -14.97
CA VAL A 376 12.78 -19.55 -15.94
C VAL A 376 12.51 -20.37 -17.21
N THR A 377 13.53 -21.06 -17.71
CA THR A 377 13.41 -21.93 -18.89
C THR A 377 12.39 -23.05 -18.65
N ILE A 378 12.47 -23.71 -17.50
CA ILE A 378 11.51 -24.75 -17.10
C ILE A 378 10.10 -24.18 -17.00
N LEU A 379 9.91 -23.02 -16.35
CA LEU A 379 8.60 -22.40 -16.20
C LEU A 379 7.98 -22.00 -17.54
N LYS A 380 8.78 -21.44 -18.46
CA LYS A 380 8.34 -21.14 -19.83
C LYS A 380 7.92 -22.40 -20.59
N ASP A 381 8.66 -23.50 -20.42
CA ASP A 381 8.31 -24.77 -21.06
C ASP A 381 7.05 -25.40 -20.47
N VAL A 382 6.80 -25.25 -19.17
CA VAL A 382 5.52 -25.65 -18.55
C VAL A 382 4.37 -24.86 -19.18
N TRP A 383 4.52 -23.54 -19.32
CA TRP A 383 3.51 -22.70 -19.98
C TRP A 383 3.28 -23.08 -21.44
N ARG A 384 4.34 -23.42 -22.17
CA ARG A 384 4.26 -23.86 -23.56
C ARG A 384 3.49 -25.18 -23.69
N GLU A 385 3.79 -26.17 -22.85
CA GLU A 385 3.05 -27.45 -22.84
C GLU A 385 1.61 -27.28 -22.38
N LYS A 386 1.33 -26.38 -21.44
CA LYS A 386 -0.03 -26.02 -21.07
C LYS A 386 -0.81 -25.44 -22.25
N SER A 387 -0.24 -24.46 -22.95
CA SER A 387 -0.91 -23.78 -24.06
C SER A 387 -1.20 -24.73 -25.23
N ALA A 388 -0.40 -25.79 -25.41
CA ALA A 388 -0.65 -26.84 -26.39
C ALA A 388 -1.78 -27.81 -26.01
N LEU A 389 -2.09 -27.93 -24.71
CA LEU A 389 -3.11 -28.86 -24.18
C LEU A 389 -4.42 -28.16 -23.78
N GLU A 390 -4.52 -26.83 -23.91
CA GLU A 390 -5.65 -25.99 -23.49
C GLU A 390 -6.13 -26.24 -22.04
N GLN A 391 -5.27 -26.75 -21.16
CA GLN A 391 -5.61 -27.06 -19.76
C GLN A 391 -5.25 -25.92 -18.80
N GLN A 392 -5.90 -25.83 -17.65
CA GLN A 392 -5.50 -24.85 -16.61
C GLN A 392 -4.18 -25.29 -15.95
N VAL A 393 -3.25 -24.36 -15.70
CA VAL A 393 -2.05 -24.66 -14.89
C VAL A 393 -2.50 -24.82 -13.44
N CYS A 394 -2.72 -26.06 -13.05
CA CYS A 394 -3.05 -26.42 -11.68
C CYS A 394 -1.84 -27.11 -11.01
N PRO A 395 -1.79 -27.13 -9.67
CA PRO A 395 -0.81 -27.90 -8.89
C PRO A 395 -0.59 -29.34 -9.40
N ILE A 396 -1.66 -29.98 -9.90
CA ILE A 396 -1.63 -31.35 -10.44
C ILE A 396 -0.92 -31.38 -11.80
N PHE A 397 -1.27 -30.48 -12.71
CA PHE A 397 -0.63 -30.39 -14.03
C PHE A 397 0.89 -30.17 -13.91
N PHE A 398 1.29 -29.26 -13.02
CA PHE A 398 2.71 -28.99 -12.77
C PHE A 398 3.46 -30.22 -12.29
N LEU A 399 2.88 -30.98 -11.35
CA LEU A 399 3.48 -32.24 -10.90
C LEU A 399 3.57 -33.28 -12.02
N CYS A 400 2.51 -33.45 -12.81
CA CYS A 400 2.50 -34.39 -13.94
C CYS A 400 3.56 -34.03 -15.00
N TYR A 401 3.75 -32.74 -15.29
CA TYR A 401 4.81 -32.26 -16.18
C TYR A 401 6.19 -32.69 -15.65
N LEU A 402 6.46 -32.44 -14.36
CA LEU A 402 7.75 -32.79 -13.76
C LEU A 402 8.00 -34.30 -13.73
N GLN A 403 6.96 -35.10 -13.44
CA GLN A 403 7.04 -36.56 -13.50
C GLN A 403 7.34 -37.07 -14.91
N LYS A 404 6.72 -36.47 -15.93
CA LYS A 404 6.94 -36.82 -17.34
C LYS A 404 8.36 -36.44 -17.82
N LYS A 405 8.88 -35.29 -17.40
CA LYS A 405 10.20 -34.78 -17.86
C LYS A 405 11.38 -35.36 -17.10
N HIS A 406 11.25 -35.53 -15.79
CA HIS A 406 12.37 -35.87 -14.90
C HIS A 406 12.21 -37.23 -14.20
N GLY A 407 11.09 -37.93 -14.43
CA GLY A 407 10.77 -39.20 -13.81
C GLY A 407 10.15 -39.05 -12.42
N GLU A 408 9.35 -40.04 -12.02
CA GLU A 408 8.60 -40.00 -10.75
C GLU A 408 9.50 -39.86 -9.51
N ALA A 409 10.67 -40.51 -9.51
CA ALA A 409 11.59 -40.50 -8.37
C ALA A 409 12.24 -39.12 -8.12
N ALA A 410 12.50 -38.35 -9.18
CA ALA A 410 13.13 -37.03 -9.06
C ALA A 410 12.12 -35.87 -9.06
N ALA A 411 10.86 -36.11 -9.47
CA ALA A 411 9.85 -35.06 -9.61
C ALA A 411 9.69 -34.20 -8.36
N MET A 412 9.77 -34.81 -7.16
CA MET A 412 9.69 -34.08 -5.89
C MET A 412 10.94 -33.23 -5.61
N GLU A 413 12.13 -33.70 -6.00
CA GLU A 413 13.36 -32.92 -5.87
C GLU A 413 13.33 -31.67 -6.77
N TRP A 414 12.81 -31.82 -7.99
CA TRP A 414 12.60 -30.72 -8.92
C TRP A 414 11.50 -29.77 -8.45
N SER A 415 10.38 -30.28 -7.94
CA SER A 415 9.27 -29.44 -7.49
C SER A 415 9.67 -28.56 -6.30
N TYR A 416 10.36 -29.12 -5.30
CA TYR A 416 10.86 -28.36 -4.16
C TYR A 416 11.92 -27.34 -4.59
N THR A 417 12.85 -27.74 -5.46
CA THR A 417 13.87 -26.80 -5.94
C THR A 417 13.24 -25.63 -6.68
N ILE A 418 12.31 -25.87 -7.62
CA ILE A 418 11.63 -24.82 -8.37
C ILE A 418 10.76 -23.95 -7.44
N TYR A 419 10.01 -24.56 -6.51
CA TYR A 419 9.20 -23.85 -5.54
C TYR A 419 10.00 -22.89 -4.66
N GLU A 420 11.13 -23.35 -4.12
CA GLU A 420 12.00 -22.55 -3.26
C GLU A 420 12.68 -21.41 -4.04
N ASN A 421 13.08 -21.65 -5.29
CA ASN A 421 13.60 -20.59 -6.17
C ASN A 421 12.54 -19.51 -6.44
N MET A 422 11.31 -19.90 -6.77
CA MET A 422 10.23 -18.94 -7.00
C MET A 422 9.85 -18.15 -5.74
N ARG A 423 10.00 -18.76 -4.55
CA ARG A 423 9.74 -18.07 -3.28
C ARG A 423 10.79 -16.99 -2.99
N VAL A 424 12.06 -17.23 -3.33
CA VAL A 424 13.18 -16.31 -3.10
C VAL A 424 13.21 -15.18 -4.14
N TYR A 425 12.97 -15.50 -5.41
CA TYR A 425 13.09 -14.54 -6.53
C TYR A 425 11.76 -13.85 -6.87
N GLN A 426 11.15 -13.16 -5.91
CA GLN A 426 9.88 -12.46 -6.11
C GLN A 426 9.99 -11.27 -7.07
N SER A 427 11.19 -10.69 -7.22
CA SER A 427 11.43 -9.62 -8.19
C SER A 427 11.30 -10.11 -9.65
N ASN A 428 11.51 -11.40 -9.91
CA ASN A 428 11.43 -11.94 -11.25
C ASN A 428 9.96 -12.13 -11.66
N PRO A 429 9.51 -11.50 -12.78
CA PRO A 429 8.10 -11.49 -13.16
C PRO A 429 7.57 -12.87 -13.55
N VAL A 430 8.40 -13.73 -14.15
CA VAL A 430 8.00 -15.09 -14.58
C VAL A 430 7.79 -15.98 -13.35
N MET A 431 8.72 -15.92 -12.41
CA MET A 431 8.67 -16.73 -11.18
C MET A 431 7.54 -16.30 -10.24
N SER A 432 7.38 -14.99 -10.00
CA SER A 432 6.32 -14.47 -9.12
C SER A 432 4.92 -14.75 -9.68
N THR A 433 4.72 -14.55 -10.98
CA THR A 433 3.44 -14.87 -11.64
C THR A 433 3.11 -16.36 -11.53
N PHE A 434 4.06 -17.24 -11.82
CA PHE A 434 3.84 -18.69 -11.72
C PHE A 434 3.60 -19.15 -10.28
N TYR A 435 4.34 -18.58 -9.32
CA TYR A 435 4.15 -18.83 -7.89
C TYR A 435 2.74 -18.47 -7.42
N ASN A 436 2.25 -17.30 -7.83
CA ASN A 436 0.91 -16.82 -7.48
C ASN A 436 -0.18 -17.72 -8.09
N VAL A 437 -0.01 -18.18 -9.33
CA VAL A 437 -0.93 -19.14 -9.97
C VAL A 437 -0.93 -20.48 -9.21
N LEU A 438 0.25 -21.02 -8.86
CA LEU A 438 0.34 -22.30 -8.14
C LEU A 438 -0.16 -22.27 -6.70
N THR A 439 -0.13 -21.10 -6.06
CA THR A 439 -0.62 -20.91 -4.68
C THR A 439 -2.09 -20.50 -4.62
N GLY A 440 -2.77 -20.40 -5.78
CA GLY A 440 -4.17 -20.02 -5.85
C GLY A 440 -4.43 -18.53 -5.61
N LYS A 441 -3.39 -17.71 -5.65
CA LYS A 441 -3.47 -16.25 -5.51
C LYS A 441 -3.86 -15.54 -6.81
N VAL A 442 -3.92 -16.23 -7.95
CA VAL A 442 -4.29 -15.68 -9.28
C VAL A 442 -5.01 -16.75 -10.13
N GLY A 443 -6.05 -16.37 -10.88
CA GLY A 443 -6.63 -17.16 -11.98
C GLY A 443 -5.88 -16.94 -13.30
N THR A 444 -5.65 -18.00 -14.08
CA THR A 444 -4.84 -17.93 -15.32
C THR A 444 -5.52 -17.11 -16.42
N SER A 445 -5.28 -15.81 -16.50
CA SER A 445 -5.60 -15.00 -17.68
C SER A 445 -4.43 -14.98 -18.66
N GLN A 446 -4.76 -14.96 -19.94
CA GLN A 446 -3.84 -15.09 -21.07
C GLN A 446 -3.04 -13.80 -21.27
N SER A 447 -1.77 -13.92 -21.66
CA SER A 447 -0.95 -12.78 -22.10
C SER A 447 -1.46 -12.27 -23.45
N PRO A 448 -1.80 -10.98 -23.61
CA PRO A 448 -2.22 -10.42 -24.88
C PRO A 448 -1.01 -10.21 -25.80
N ASN A 449 -1.03 -10.84 -26.98
CA ASN A 449 -0.08 -10.59 -28.07
C ASN A 449 -0.51 -9.36 -28.89
N PRO A 450 0.31 -8.30 -29.03
CA PRO A 450 0.02 -7.21 -29.96
C PRO A 450 0.51 -7.52 -31.38
N ARG A 451 -0.31 -7.19 -32.38
CA ARG A 451 0.02 -7.22 -33.81
C ARG A 451 0.54 -5.87 -34.30
N HIS A 452 1.34 -5.92 -35.36
CA HIS A 452 2.04 -4.80 -36.03
C HIS A 452 1.12 -3.69 -36.56
N GLY A 453 1.62 -2.44 -36.49
CA GLY A 453 1.14 -1.29 -37.23
C GLY A 453 2.09 -0.10 -37.09
N SER A 454 2.49 0.51 -38.20
CA SER A 454 3.35 1.71 -38.25
C SER A 454 2.47 2.97 -38.19
N ALA A 455 2.38 3.57 -37.01
CA ALA A 455 2.01 4.97 -36.81
C ALA A 455 2.85 5.51 -35.64
N GLU A 456 3.02 6.82 -35.55
CA GLU A 456 3.74 7.51 -34.47
C GLU A 456 3.38 6.88 -33.12
N THR A 457 4.37 6.33 -32.40
CA THR A 457 4.16 5.43 -31.25
C THR A 457 3.21 5.99 -30.19
N ARG A 458 3.19 7.32 -30.02
CA ARG A 458 2.25 8.02 -29.16
C ARG A 458 0.79 7.84 -29.59
N THR A 459 0.50 7.96 -30.88
CA THR A 459 -0.84 7.80 -31.47
C THR A 459 -1.32 6.36 -31.35
N ALA A 460 -0.44 5.38 -31.64
CA ALA A 460 -0.76 3.97 -31.49
C ALA A 460 -1.02 3.57 -30.02
N LEU A 461 -0.25 4.13 -29.07
CA LEU A 461 -0.49 3.91 -27.64
C LEU A 461 -1.79 4.58 -27.16
N ARG A 462 -2.14 5.75 -27.70
CA ARG A 462 -3.40 6.44 -27.38
C ARG A 462 -4.61 5.65 -27.88
N GLU A 463 -4.51 5.07 -29.07
CA GLU A 463 -5.57 4.19 -29.62
C GLU A 463 -5.68 2.87 -28.86
N ALA A 464 -4.55 2.27 -28.47
CA ALA A 464 -4.54 1.01 -27.72
C ALA A 464 -4.99 1.18 -26.26
N PHE A 465 -4.77 2.36 -25.66
CA PHE A 465 -5.05 2.65 -24.25
C PHE A 465 -5.79 3.98 -24.08
N PRO A 466 -7.08 4.04 -24.48
CA PRO A 466 -7.84 5.30 -24.51
C PRO A 466 -8.02 5.93 -23.12
N LEU A 467 -8.12 5.11 -22.07
CA LEU A 467 -8.34 5.56 -20.69
C LEU A 467 -7.06 5.98 -19.95
N LYS A 468 -5.87 5.79 -20.53
CA LYS A 468 -4.62 6.16 -19.85
C LYS A 468 -4.43 7.67 -19.86
N ARG A 469 -3.93 8.22 -18.75
CA ARG A 469 -3.54 9.63 -18.64
C ARG A 469 -2.43 9.97 -19.64
N ASN A 470 -2.37 11.22 -20.08
CA ASN A 470 -1.35 11.70 -21.02
C ASN A 470 0.08 11.51 -20.50
N GLU A 471 0.29 11.66 -19.20
CA GLU A 471 1.57 11.41 -18.51
C GLU A 471 1.96 9.92 -18.62
N SER A 472 1.05 9.01 -18.29
CA SER A 472 1.27 7.56 -18.40
C SER A 472 1.60 7.13 -19.84
N ILE A 473 0.97 7.75 -20.84
CA ILE A 473 1.30 7.49 -22.26
C ILE A 473 2.69 8.02 -22.59
N GLN A 474 3.08 9.18 -22.07
CA GLN A 474 4.42 9.73 -22.27
C GLN A 474 5.49 8.83 -21.64
N ASP A 475 5.27 8.31 -20.43
CA ASP A 475 6.18 7.38 -19.77
C ASP A 475 6.38 6.09 -20.60
N LEU A 476 5.32 5.60 -21.26
CA LEU A 476 5.41 4.45 -22.17
C LEU A 476 6.21 4.77 -23.44
N VAL A 477 6.04 5.98 -23.98
CA VAL A 477 6.84 6.46 -25.12
C VAL A 477 8.31 6.55 -24.73
N ASP A 478 8.63 7.10 -23.56
CA ASP A 478 10.01 7.23 -23.10
C ASP A 478 10.63 5.86 -22.80
N ALA A 479 9.89 4.95 -22.17
CA ALA A 479 10.31 3.57 -21.94
C ALA A 479 10.54 2.79 -23.26
N SER A 480 9.78 3.10 -24.32
CA SER A 480 9.96 2.50 -25.64
C SER A 480 11.22 2.98 -26.37
N ARG A 481 11.81 4.11 -25.93
CA ARG A 481 12.99 4.73 -26.54
C ARG A 481 14.31 4.41 -25.83
N HIS A 482 14.29 3.57 -24.79
CA HIS A 482 15.44 3.27 -23.92
C HIS A 482 16.71 2.74 -24.66
N ARG A 483 16.59 2.26 -25.91
CA ARG A 483 17.73 1.74 -26.71
C ARG A 483 18.10 2.60 -27.93
N LEU A 484 17.49 3.77 -28.12
CA LEU A 484 17.74 4.64 -29.28
C LEU A 484 18.72 5.75 -28.90
N ASP A 485 19.99 5.58 -29.30
CA ASP A 485 21.05 6.62 -29.19
C ASP A 485 20.99 7.65 -30.34
N SER A 486 20.08 7.51 -31.30
CA SER A 486 19.96 8.41 -32.46
C SER A 486 18.55 8.98 -32.64
N ALA A 487 18.49 10.15 -33.29
CA ALA A 487 17.28 10.91 -33.58
C ALA A 487 16.38 10.31 -34.69
N GLU A 488 16.48 9.00 -34.97
CA GLU A 488 15.58 8.31 -35.90
C GLU A 488 14.45 7.63 -35.12
N ASP A 489 13.22 8.13 -35.31
CA ASP A 489 11.97 7.71 -34.64
C ASP A 489 11.48 6.27 -34.97
N LEU A 490 12.36 5.37 -35.41
CA LEU A 490 11.99 4.00 -35.75
C LEU A 490 12.17 3.06 -34.54
N ILE A 491 11.10 2.91 -33.75
CA ILE A 491 11.07 1.95 -32.64
C ILE A 491 10.88 0.53 -33.19
N ASN A 492 11.81 -0.38 -32.85
CA ASN A 492 11.65 -1.79 -33.15
C ASN A 492 10.67 -2.43 -32.14
N TYR A 493 9.39 -2.48 -32.52
CA TYR A 493 8.34 -3.06 -31.68
C TYR A 493 8.62 -4.48 -31.20
N ARG A 494 9.33 -5.32 -31.98
CA ARG A 494 9.66 -6.68 -31.53
C ARG A 494 10.62 -6.66 -30.35
N ALA A 495 11.61 -5.76 -30.41
CA ALA A 495 12.60 -5.63 -29.35
C ALA A 495 12.00 -5.12 -28.03
N LEU A 496 10.87 -4.40 -28.06
CA LEU A 496 10.19 -3.96 -26.84
C LEU A 496 9.64 -5.11 -25.98
N PHE A 497 9.39 -6.27 -26.59
CA PHE A 497 8.87 -7.46 -25.92
C PHE A 497 9.92 -8.55 -25.75
N ASP A 498 11.19 -8.24 -26.07
CA ASP A 498 12.27 -9.15 -25.76
C ASP A 498 12.42 -9.28 -24.24
N GLU A 499 12.90 -10.43 -23.82
CA GLU A 499 13.26 -10.70 -22.44
C GLU A 499 14.75 -11.01 -22.39
N ASP A 500 15.41 -10.61 -21.31
CA ASP A 500 16.80 -10.98 -21.10
C ASP A 500 16.94 -12.50 -20.85
N GLU A 501 18.18 -12.96 -20.75
CA GLU A 501 18.51 -14.35 -20.46
C GLU A 501 17.94 -14.87 -19.13
N GLU A 502 17.48 -13.97 -18.25
CA GLU A 502 16.86 -14.25 -16.95
C GLU A 502 15.33 -14.08 -16.99
N GLY A 503 14.74 -13.85 -18.18
CA GLY A 503 13.30 -13.69 -18.36
C GLY A 503 12.75 -12.37 -17.84
N ASN A 504 13.60 -11.38 -17.57
CA ASN A 504 13.13 -10.04 -17.24
C ASN A 504 12.75 -9.33 -18.54
N ALA A 505 11.56 -8.74 -18.56
CA ALA A 505 11.09 -8.01 -19.72
C ALA A 505 11.78 -6.64 -19.83
N GLU A 506 11.87 -6.12 -21.06
CA GLU A 506 12.42 -4.80 -21.33
C GLU A 506 11.64 -3.67 -20.61
N PRO A 507 12.25 -2.47 -20.43
CA PRO A 507 11.67 -1.37 -19.65
C PRO A 507 10.24 -0.98 -20.06
N PHE A 508 9.92 -1.08 -21.35
CA PHE A 508 8.57 -0.81 -21.86
C PHE A 508 7.51 -1.75 -21.26
N VAL A 509 7.74 -3.06 -21.26
CA VAL A 509 6.79 -4.05 -20.72
C VAL A 509 6.70 -3.94 -19.20
N VAL A 510 7.82 -3.64 -18.52
CA VAL A 510 7.82 -3.38 -17.07
C VAL A 510 6.97 -2.15 -16.76
N MET A 511 7.14 -1.05 -17.50
CA MET A 511 6.35 0.16 -17.33
C MET A 511 4.86 -0.10 -17.57
N LEU A 512 4.51 -0.78 -18.66
CA LEU A 512 3.13 -1.12 -18.98
C LEU A 512 2.47 -1.97 -17.89
N ARG A 513 3.20 -2.97 -17.36
CA ARG A 513 2.73 -3.81 -16.26
C ARG A 513 2.53 -2.99 -14.99
N ASN A 514 3.47 -2.12 -14.63
CA ASN A 514 3.39 -1.29 -13.43
C ASN A 514 2.20 -0.34 -13.48
N GLN A 515 1.96 0.28 -14.64
CA GLN A 515 0.79 1.12 -14.84
C GLN A 515 -0.51 0.32 -14.71
N TYR A 516 -0.61 -0.85 -15.35
CA TYR A 516 -1.79 -1.72 -15.21
C TYR A 516 -2.06 -2.13 -13.75
N VAL A 517 -1.03 -2.52 -13.01
CA VAL A 517 -1.18 -2.88 -11.59
C VAL A 517 -1.66 -1.69 -10.76
N SER A 518 -1.12 -0.50 -11.03
CA SER A 518 -1.50 0.74 -10.32
C SER A 518 -2.95 1.14 -10.62
N GLU A 519 -3.33 1.11 -11.90
CA GLU A 519 -4.70 1.41 -12.36
C GLU A 519 -5.72 0.43 -11.77
N LYS A 520 -5.38 -0.86 -11.72
CA LYS A 520 -6.22 -1.87 -11.09
C LYS A 520 -6.35 -1.67 -9.58
N GLN A 521 -5.24 -1.33 -8.89
CA GLN A 521 -5.29 -1.02 -7.46
C GLN A 521 -6.15 0.21 -7.18
N GLU A 522 -6.09 1.24 -8.02
CA GLU A 522 -6.93 2.42 -7.93
C GLU A 522 -8.41 2.05 -8.15
N TYR A 523 -8.71 1.29 -9.20
CA TYR A 523 -10.07 0.85 -9.52
C TYR A 523 -10.72 0.01 -8.42
N VAL A 524 -10.02 -1.00 -7.88
CA VAL A 524 -10.55 -1.83 -6.79
C VAL A 524 -10.66 -1.05 -5.48
N ARG A 525 -9.78 -0.07 -5.24
CA ARG A 525 -9.89 0.83 -4.09
C ARG A 525 -11.13 1.72 -4.17
N GLU A 526 -11.40 2.30 -5.35
CA GLU A 526 -12.62 3.06 -5.60
C GLU A 526 -13.87 2.20 -5.38
N LEU A 527 -13.87 0.96 -5.88
CA LEU A 527 -14.94 -0.01 -5.68
C LEU A 527 -15.19 -0.33 -4.20
N GLY A 528 -14.15 -0.30 -3.37
CA GLY A 528 -14.27 -0.51 -1.93
C GLY A 528 -14.92 0.66 -1.18
N THR A 529 -14.96 1.88 -1.75
CA THR A 529 -15.49 3.06 -1.06
C THR A 529 -17.01 3.04 -0.79
N PRO A 530 -17.89 2.57 -1.72
CA PRO A 530 -19.32 2.46 -1.46
C PRO A 530 -19.71 1.22 -0.62
N LEU A 531 -18.79 0.29 -0.35
CA LEU A 531 -19.09 -0.99 0.28
C LEU A 531 -18.86 -0.96 1.81
N HIS A 532 -19.66 -1.72 2.57
CA HIS A 532 -19.60 -1.81 4.04
C HIS A 532 -18.99 -3.15 4.51
N GLU A 533 -19.04 -3.54 5.79
CA GLU A 533 -18.31 -4.73 6.31
C GLU A 533 -18.61 -6.04 5.52
N GLU A 534 -19.81 -6.17 4.98
CA GLU A 534 -20.29 -7.34 4.25
C GLU A 534 -20.96 -6.91 2.93
N VAL A 535 -20.77 -7.68 1.86
CA VAL A 535 -21.28 -7.40 0.51
C VAL A 535 -21.96 -8.63 -0.11
N ASN A 536 -23.17 -8.42 -0.66
CA ASN A 536 -23.86 -9.41 -1.48
C ASN A 536 -23.64 -9.12 -2.99
N VAL A 537 -24.17 -9.98 -3.86
CA VAL A 537 -24.00 -9.84 -5.31
C VAL A 537 -24.60 -8.53 -5.84
N ASP A 538 -25.79 -8.15 -5.37
CA ASP A 538 -26.51 -6.96 -5.84
C ASP A 538 -25.82 -5.66 -5.40
N ASP A 539 -25.27 -5.64 -4.18
CA ASP A 539 -24.48 -4.54 -3.64
C ASP A 539 -23.20 -4.35 -4.47
N LEU A 540 -22.51 -5.45 -4.81
CA LEU A 540 -21.30 -5.40 -5.63
C LEU A 540 -21.61 -4.98 -7.07
N LYS A 541 -22.69 -5.48 -7.68
CA LYS A 541 -23.16 -5.02 -9.01
C LYS A 541 -23.48 -3.52 -9.00
N SER A 542 -24.16 -3.04 -7.96
CA SER A 542 -24.49 -1.62 -7.78
C SER A 542 -23.23 -0.76 -7.62
N ALA A 543 -22.25 -1.23 -6.87
CA ALA A 543 -20.97 -0.55 -6.70
C ALA A 543 -20.19 -0.44 -8.02
N PHE A 544 -20.15 -1.51 -8.82
CA PHE A 544 -19.52 -1.48 -10.15
C PHE A 544 -20.20 -0.48 -11.08
N HIS A 545 -21.53 -0.48 -11.18
CA HIS A 545 -22.25 0.49 -12.02
C HIS A 545 -22.09 1.94 -11.52
N ALA A 546 -21.93 2.15 -10.21
CA ALA A 546 -21.71 3.48 -9.67
C ALA A 546 -20.35 4.07 -10.05
N ILE A 547 -19.31 3.23 -10.09
CA ILE A 547 -17.95 3.68 -10.42
C ILE A 547 -17.61 3.56 -11.91
N ASP A 548 -18.24 2.65 -12.65
CA ASP A 548 -17.95 2.33 -14.06
C ASP A 548 -19.26 2.11 -14.83
N PRO A 549 -19.95 3.21 -15.21
CA PRO A 549 -21.26 3.14 -15.85
C PRO A 549 -21.27 2.40 -17.19
N ASP A 550 -20.12 2.36 -17.87
CA ASP A 550 -19.95 1.74 -19.19
C ASP A 550 -19.64 0.24 -19.14
N ILE A 551 -19.55 -0.35 -17.95
CA ILE A 551 -19.31 -1.79 -17.82
C ILE A 551 -20.45 -2.61 -18.44
N ASP A 552 -20.11 -3.50 -19.37
CA ASP A 552 -21.09 -4.39 -19.97
C ASP A 552 -21.43 -5.56 -19.02
N GLU A 553 -22.65 -6.10 -19.14
CA GLU A 553 -23.14 -7.16 -18.26
C GLU A 553 -22.27 -8.43 -18.28
N GLN A 554 -21.63 -8.76 -19.43
CA GLN A 554 -20.79 -9.95 -19.52
C GLN A 554 -19.50 -9.78 -18.72
N THR A 555 -18.85 -8.62 -18.84
CA THR A 555 -17.67 -8.27 -18.05
C THR A 555 -18.01 -8.19 -16.56
N LEU A 556 -19.15 -7.60 -16.23
CA LEU A 556 -19.63 -7.52 -14.85
C LEU A 556 -19.83 -8.93 -14.25
N ASP A 557 -20.51 -9.83 -14.95
CA ASP A 557 -20.74 -11.20 -14.49
C ASP A 557 -19.43 -11.97 -14.29
N ILE A 558 -18.40 -11.72 -15.11
CA ILE A 558 -17.05 -12.28 -14.90
C ILE A 558 -16.46 -11.76 -13.58
N TYR A 559 -16.56 -10.46 -13.30
CA TYR A 559 -16.01 -9.86 -12.08
C TYR A 559 -16.74 -10.32 -10.82
N ILE A 560 -18.07 -10.42 -10.88
CA ILE A 560 -18.86 -11.04 -9.80
C ILE A 560 -18.44 -12.50 -9.61
N GLY A 561 -18.26 -13.25 -10.70
CA GLY A 561 -17.77 -14.64 -10.67
C GLY A 561 -16.39 -14.77 -10.03
N LEU A 562 -15.48 -13.79 -10.22
CA LEU A 562 -14.17 -13.74 -9.59
C LEU A 562 -14.26 -13.45 -8.08
N ALA A 563 -15.10 -12.50 -7.67
CA ALA A 563 -15.30 -12.14 -6.26
C ALA A 563 -15.94 -13.28 -5.46
N PHE A 564 -16.96 -13.94 -6.02
CA PHE A 564 -17.73 -14.98 -5.33
C PHE A 564 -17.26 -16.42 -5.63
N GLN A 565 -16.34 -16.62 -6.58
CA GLN A 565 -15.86 -17.94 -7.01
C GLN A 565 -17.01 -18.90 -7.40
N VAL A 566 -17.99 -18.43 -8.19
CA VAL A 566 -19.27 -19.12 -8.50
C VAL A 566 -19.12 -20.38 -9.39
N GLY A 567 -17.96 -21.04 -9.35
CA GLY A 567 -17.65 -22.24 -10.12
C GLY A 567 -17.03 -23.34 -9.27
N LYS A 568 -17.75 -23.84 -8.25
CA LYS A 568 -17.75 -25.24 -7.72
C LYS A 568 -18.24 -25.26 -6.25
N GLU A 569 -19.47 -25.77 -6.06
CA GLU A 569 -19.97 -26.35 -4.80
C GLU A 569 -19.91 -25.47 -3.53
N GLN A 570 -20.67 -24.37 -3.51
CA GLN A 570 -21.25 -23.79 -2.29
C GLN A 570 -22.28 -22.71 -2.67
N THR A 571 -23.49 -23.13 -3.01
CA THR A 571 -24.64 -22.25 -3.27
C THR A 571 -25.34 -21.88 -1.95
N ASP A 572 -24.62 -21.26 -1.00
CA ASP A 572 -25.21 -20.77 0.27
C ASP A 572 -24.39 -19.61 0.92
N GLN A 573 -23.49 -18.94 0.20
CA GLN A 573 -22.89 -17.67 0.67
C GLN A 573 -23.53 -16.50 -0.06
N ASP A 574 -24.68 -16.05 0.47
CA ASP A 574 -25.37 -14.84 -0.01
C ASP A 574 -24.57 -13.55 0.30
N VAL A 575 -23.55 -13.64 1.16
CA VAL A 575 -22.80 -12.49 1.69
C VAL A 575 -21.32 -12.85 1.90
N LEU A 576 -20.40 -11.96 1.51
CA LEU A 576 -18.95 -12.08 1.71
C LEU A 576 -18.40 -10.83 2.44
N PRO A 577 -17.37 -10.97 3.29
CA PRO A 577 -16.64 -9.80 3.78
C PRO A 577 -16.03 -9.00 2.63
N VAL A 578 -16.14 -7.67 2.69
CA VAL A 578 -15.67 -6.80 1.60
C VAL A 578 -14.18 -6.95 1.34
N GLU A 579 -13.36 -7.08 2.38
CA GLU A 579 -11.93 -7.31 2.22
C GLU A 579 -11.66 -8.58 1.40
N THR A 580 -12.42 -9.65 1.62
CA THR A 580 -12.26 -10.90 0.88
C THR A 580 -12.69 -10.75 -0.58
N ALA A 581 -13.78 -10.03 -0.86
CA ALA A 581 -14.23 -9.76 -2.22
C ALA A 581 -13.21 -8.90 -2.98
N LEU A 582 -12.71 -7.82 -2.36
CA LEU A 582 -11.70 -6.94 -2.94
C LEU A 582 -10.36 -7.65 -3.13
N GLU A 583 -9.92 -8.48 -2.20
CA GLU A 583 -8.70 -9.30 -2.36
C GLU A 583 -8.80 -10.25 -3.56
N ARG A 584 -9.97 -10.85 -3.79
CA ARG A 584 -10.22 -11.74 -4.93
C ARG A 584 -10.27 -10.97 -6.26
N LEU A 585 -10.87 -9.79 -6.28
CA LEU A 585 -10.85 -8.90 -7.44
C LEU A 585 -9.42 -8.39 -7.72
N MET A 586 -8.66 -8.07 -6.67
CA MET A 586 -7.23 -7.74 -6.76
C MET A 586 -6.38 -8.90 -7.27
N ALA A 587 -6.81 -10.15 -7.09
CA ALA A 587 -6.17 -11.33 -7.63
C ALA A 587 -6.57 -11.64 -9.09
N GLY A 588 -7.74 -11.20 -9.54
CA GLY A 588 -8.30 -11.45 -10.88
C GLY A 588 -7.85 -10.44 -11.94
N ASP A 589 -8.26 -10.62 -13.20
CA ASP A 589 -8.05 -9.63 -14.26
C ASP A 589 -9.22 -8.65 -14.30
N VAL A 590 -9.09 -7.57 -13.53
CA VAL A 590 -10.13 -6.55 -13.35
C VAL A 590 -9.58 -5.22 -13.86
N ARG A 591 -10.30 -4.60 -14.78
CA ARG A 591 -9.94 -3.31 -15.39
C ARG A 591 -11.21 -2.49 -15.58
N ARG A 592 -11.04 -1.17 -15.51
CA ARG A 592 -12.09 -0.22 -15.83
C ARG A 592 -12.42 -0.25 -17.32
N VAL A 593 -13.70 -0.17 -17.67
CA VAL A 593 -14.20 -0.19 -19.06
C VAL A 593 -14.43 1.22 -19.59
N GLY A 594 -15.05 2.11 -18.81
CA GLY A 594 -15.30 3.51 -19.16
C GLY A 594 -14.37 4.52 -18.49
N PRO A 595 -14.49 5.82 -18.81
CA PRO A 595 -13.81 6.89 -18.06
C PRO A 595 -14.29 6.91 -16.60
N SER A 596 -13.45 7.44 -15.69
CA SER A 596 -13.90 7.67 -14.32
C SER A 596 -15.00 8.75 -14.31
N PRO A 597 -16.07 8.61 -13.49
CA PRO A 597 -17.13 9.63 -13.38
C PRO A 597 -16.60 11.04 -13.02
N GLY A 598 -15.41 11.13 -12.41
CA GLY A 598 -14.75 12.40 -12.13
C GLY A 598 -13.99 13.03 -13.31
N GLU A 599 -13.69 12.26 -14.36
CA GLU A 599 -12.95 12.71 -15.55
C GLU A 599 -13.87 13.20 -16.68
N GLU A 600 -15.11 12.70 -16.79
CA GLU A 600 -16.10 13.20 -17.75
C GLU A 600 -16.38 14.70 -17.58
N SER A 601 -16.36 15.19 -16.34
CA SER A 601 -16.51 16.62 -16.02
C SER A 601 -15.35 17.50 -16.50
N LYS A 602 -14.23 16.93 -16.96
CA LYS A 602 -13.10 17.66 -17.55
C LYS A 602 -13.08 17.57 -19.07
N THR A 603 -13.51 16.47 -19.66
CA THR A 603 -13.50 16.29 -21.12
C THR A 603 -14.56 17.13 -21.83
N GLU A 604 -15.70 17.42 -21.20
CA GLU A 604 -16.70 18.35 -21.78
C GLU A 604 -16.21 19.81 -21.87
N CYS A 605 -15.10 20.18 -21.21
CA CYS A 605 -14.50 21.51 -21.34
C CYS A 605 -13.41 21.61 -22.43
N GLU A 606 -12.89 20.49 -22.95
CA GLU A 606 -11.76 20.51 -23.91
C GLU A 606 -12.18 20.25 -25.38
N GLU A 607 -13.41 19.81 -25.66
CA GLU A 607 -13.91 19.65 -27.04
C GLU A 607 -14.66 20.89 -27.57
N GLY A 608 -14.57 22.02 -26.86
CA GLY A 608 -15.21 23.29 -27.20
C GLY A 608 -14.26 24.42 -27.52
N GLU A 609 -13.22 24.20 -28.33
CA GLU A 609 -12.46 25.28 -29.02
C GLU A 609 -12.22 24.97 -30.50
#